data_AF-A0A2G2GU66-F1
#
_entry.id   AF-A0A2G2GU66-F1
#
_cell.length_a   1.000
_cell.length_b   1.000
_cell.length_c   1.000
_cell.angle_alpha   90.00
_cell.angle_beta   90.00
_cell.angle_gamma   90.00
#
_symmetry.space_group_name_H-M   'P 1'
#
loop_
_entity.id
_entity.type
_entity.pdbx_description
1 polymer ?
#
loop_
_entity_poly.entity_id
_entity_poly.type
_entity_poly.pdbx_seq_one_letter_code
_entity_poly.pdbx_strand_id
1 'polypeptide(L)'
;MISVAEASGGFSALTRLYKRLVNELIGQLPLQPQTLPLAPTDDALKYGMCRDTTYVVKGGMLGMRCQDRKLFTWDEGDLILPDAGNDEITYYAESSVLLGAYPTVELVDAVLADEHMARLWTRILTTQQGMLTRLLAAHVPEEHHTTPGFAYFEPGNIIIHQGEPADYVFSLFEGEADVLVDNVVVGHVSEGEVLGAIALLTHSPRSATVRAKSRCSVVKVPKHQFKNLIRTNPGMIHSLLTDMARQVKSLNGQVVELSA
;
A
#
# COMPACT_ATOMS: atom_id res chain seq x y z
N MET A 1 -8.96 -3.54 -19.96
CA MET A 1 -8.35 -2.74 -18.86
C MET A 1 -7.16 -3.55 -18.38
N ILE A 2 -5.97 -3.03 -18.62
CA ILE A 2 -4.72 -3.70 -18.23
C ILE A 2 -4.23 -3.02 -16.96
N SER A 3 -4.15 -3.78 -15.87
CA SER A 3 -3.44 -3.35 -14.67
C SER A 3 -2.05 -3.98 -14.67
N VAL A 4 -1.05 -3.21 -14.24
CA VAL A 4 0.36 -3.62 -14.12
C VAL A 4 0.56 -4.64 -12.98
N ALA A 5 -0.48 -4.93 -12.18
CA ALA A 5 -0.43 -5.96 -11.15
C ALA A 5 -0.78 -7.35 -11.72
N GLU A 6 0.18 -8.28 -11.64
CA GLU A 6 0.00 -9.69 -11.99
C GLU A 6 -1.24 -10.26 -11.29
N ALA A 7 -2.28 -10.49 -12.10
CA ALA A 7 -3.60 -10.68 -11.57
C ALA A 7 -3.87 -12.17 -11.34
N SER A 8 -4.22 -12.50 -10.08
CA SER A 8 -4.74 -13.80 -9.67
C SER A 8 -5.78 -14.36 -10.67
N GLY A 9 -5.91 -15.70 -10.77
CA GLY A 9 -6.72 -16.37 -11.79
C GLY A 9 -8.17 -15.85 -11.94
N GLY A 10 -8.77 -15.36 -10.85
CA GLY A 10 -10.12 -14.76 -10.84
C GLY A 10 -10.24 -13.42 -11.58
N PHE A 11 -9.18 -12.62 -11.65
CA PHE A 11 -9.21 -11.33 -12.37
C PHE A 11 -9.32 -11.53 -13.88
N SER A 12 -8.58 -12.52 -14.44
CA SER A 12 -8.64 -12.81 -15.87
C SER A 12 -10.05 -13.20 -16.35
N ALA A 13 -10.80 -13.91 -15.51
CA ALA A 13 -12.18 -14.30 -15.80
C ALA A 13 -13.12 -13.10 -15.81
N LEU A 14 -12.95 -12.17 -14.86
CA LEU A 14 -13.71 -10.92 -14.81
C LEU A 14 -13.41 -10.02 -16.00
N THR A 15 -12.14 -9.89 -16.41
CA THR A 15 -11.77 -9.11 -17.60
C THR A 15 -12.43 -9.67 -18.87
N ARG A 16 -12.46 -11.00 -19.04
CA ARG A 16 -13.15 -11.63 -20.18
C ARG A 16 -14.66 -11.42 -20.14
N LEU A 17 -15.27 -11.49 -18.96
CA LEU A 17 -16.69 -11.22 -18.78
C LEU A 17 -17.01 -9.76 -19.11
N TYR A 18 -16.23 -8.82 -18.57
CA TYR A 18 -16.35 -7.39 -18.83
C TYR A 18 -16.31 -7.09 -20.33
N LYS A 19 -15.26 -7.53 -21.05
CA LYS A 19 -15.14 -7.27 -22.50
C LYS A 19 -16.32 -7.82 -23.30
N ARG A 20 -16.84 -9.00 -22.92
CA ARG A 20 -18.03 -9.58 -23.56
C ARG A 20 -19.27 -8.71 -23.38
N LEU A 21 -19.51 -8.23 -22.15
CA LEU A 21 -20.66 -7.40 -21.84
C LEU A 21 -20.60 -6.05 -22.56
N VAL A 22 -19.42 -5.43 -22.61
CA VAL A 22 -19.22 -4.16 -23.35
C VAL A 22 -19.51 -4.36 -24.84
N ASN A 23 -18.96 -5.42 -25.45
CA ASN A 23 -19.22 -5.72 -26.86
C ASN A 23 -20.70 -5.96 -27.14
N GLU A 24 -21.40 -6.67 -26.25
CA GLU A 24 -22.85 -6.91 -26.38
C GLU A 24 -23.65 -5.61 -26.29
N LEU A 25 -23.34 -4.75 -25.31
CA LEU A 25 -23.99 -3.45 -25.14
C LEU A 25 -23.79 -2.56 -26.37
N ILE A 26 -22.54 -2.38 -26.81
CA ILE A 26 -22.21 -1.51 -27.94
C ILE A 26 -22.80 -2.04 -29.25
N GLY A 27 -22.88 -3.37 -29.42
CA GLY A 27 -23.49 -3.97 -30.61
C GLY A 27 -25.01 -3.78 -30.72
N GLN A 28 -25.68 -3.49 -29.60
CA GLN A 28 -27.14 -3.29 -29.55
C GLN A 28 -27.54 -1.83 -29.37
N LEU A 29 -26.57 -0.94 -29.12
CA LEU A 29 -26.82 0.46 -28.88
C LEU A 29 -27.38 1.15 -30.14
N PRO A 30 -28.53 1.83 -30.06
CA PRO A 30 -29.13 2.53 -31.20
C PRO A 30 -28.42 3.84 -31.57
N LEU A 31 -27.27 4.14 -30.94
CA LEU A 31 -26.48 5.34 -31.16
C LEU A 31 -25.25 5.04 -32.01
N GLN A 32 -24.93 5.94 -32.93
CA GLN A 32 -23.68 5.89 -33.69
C GLN A 32 -22.60 6.70 -32.97
N PRO A 33 -21.42 6.11 -32.68
CA PRO A 33 -20.33 6.85 -32.06
C PRO A 33 -19.76 7.89 -33.01
N GLN A 34 -19.41 9.06 -32.48
CA GLN A 34 -18.50 9.96 -33.18
C GLN A 34 -17.09 9.36 -33.13
N THR A 35 -16.48 9.15 -34.29
CA THR A 35 -15.11 8.61 -34.36
C THR A 35 -14.10 9.70 -34.03
N LEU A 36 -13.22 9.43 -33.06
CA LEU A 36 -12.14 10.33 -32.64
C LEU A 36 -10.78 9.62 -32.78
N PRO A 37 -10.04 9.87 -33.87
CA PRO A 37 -8.67 9.42 -34.00
C PRO A 37 -7.73 10.34 -33.20
N LEU A 38 -6.85 9.75 -32.40
CA LEU A 38 -5.82 10.44 -31.63
C LEU A 38 -4.45 10.00 -32.11
N ALA A 39 -3.60 10.98 -32.45
CA ALA A 39 -2.17 10.77 -32.61
C ALA A 39 -1.52 10.54 -31.22
N PRO A 40 -0.28 10.02 -31.17
CA PRO A 40 0.46 9.94 -29.91
C PRO A 40 0.46 11.30 -29.21
N THR A 41 0.02 11.33 -27.96
CA THR A 41 -0.18 12.57 -27.20
C THR A 41 0.01 12.35 -25.72
N ASP A 42 0.51 13.38 -25.05
CA ASP A 42 0.61 13.44 -23.60
C ASP A 42 -0.72 13.79 -22.91
N ASP A 43 -1.66 14.40 -23.64
CA ASP A 43 -2.92 14.87 -23.07
C ASP A 43 -4.03 14.94 -24.12
N ALA A 44 -4.81 13.87 -24.22
CA ALA A 44 -5.91 13.71 -25.16
C ALA A 44 -7.06 14.72 -24.94
N LEU A 45 -7.17 15.34 -23.76
CA LEU A 45 -8.17 16.39 -23.52
C LEU A 45 -7.93 17.62 -24.39
N LYS A 46 -6.66 17.89 -24.74
CA LYS A 46 -6.29 18.97 -25.68
C LYS A 46 -6.61 18.65 -27.14
N TYR A 47 -6.93 17.40 -27.45
CA TYR A 47 -7.12 16.90 -28.81
C TYR A 47 -8.53 16.33 -29.03
N GLY A 48 -9.52 16.86 -28.30
CA GLY A 48 -10.94 16.60 -28.55
C GLY A 48 -11.57 15.56 -27.63
N MET A 49 -10.83 15.02 -26.66
CA MET A 49 -11.44 14.23 -25.59
C MET A 49 -12.11 15.15 -24.56
N CYS A 50 -13.31 14.79 -24.11
CA CYS A 50 -14.16 15.57 -23.21
C CYS A 50 -14.47 14.76 -21.95
N ARG A 51 -14.47 15.41 -20.79
CA ARG A 51 -14.68 14.76 -19.49
C ARG A 51 -16.10 14.23 -19.28
N ASP A 52 -17.08 14.76 -19.99
CA ASP A 52 -18.50 14.41 -19.92
C ASP A 52 -18.91 13.34 -20.95
N THR A 53 -17.95 12.82 -21.71
CA THR A 53 -18.19 11.90 -22.82
C THR A 53 -17.69 10.50 -22.46
N THR A 54 -18.48 9.49 -22.79
CA THR A 54 -18.08 8.09 -22.64
C THR A 54 -17.40 7.63 -23.92
N TYR A 55 -16.22 7.02 -23.80
CA TYR A 55 -15.47 6.52 -24.95
C TYR A 55 -15.37 5.00 -24.95
N VAL A 56 -15.38 4.41 -26.13
CA VAL A 56 -14.98 3.02 -26.37
C VAL A 56 -13.68 3.01 -27.13
N VAL A 57 -12.68 2.27 -26.66
CA VAL A 57 -11.45 2.05 -27.42
C VAL A 57 -11.74 1.10 -28.58
N LYS A 58 -11.70 1.63 -29.81
CA LYS A 58 -11.90 0.87 -31.05
C LYS A 58 -10.58 0.30 -31.60
N GLY A 59 -9.44 0.86 -31.19
CA GLY A 59 -8.12 0.36 -31.53
C GLY A 59 -7.00 1.15 -30.83
N GLY A 60 -5.89 0.48 -30.54
CA GLY A 60 -4.77 1.06 -29.78
C GLY A 60 -4.95 0.98 -28.26
N MET A 61 -4.16 1.76 -27.53
CA MET A 61 -4.19 1.84 -26.06
C MET A 61 -4.17 3.28 -25.57
N LEU A 62 -5.08 3.61 -24.65
CA LEU A 62 -5.12 4.90 -23.98
C LEU A 62 -4.75 4.73 -22.50
N GLY A 63 -3.81 5.51 -22.01
CA GLY A 63 -3.43 5.55 -20.61
C GLY A 63 -4.06 6.73 -19.86
N MET A 64 -4.18 6.59 -18.55
CA MET A 64 -4.49 7.67 -17.62
C MET A 64 -3.34 7.83 -16.64
N ARG A 65 -2.98 9.08 -16.36
CA ARG A 65 -2.06 9.46 -15.29
C ARG A 65 -2.66 10.54 -14.41
N CYS A 66 -2.34 10.48 -13.12
CA CYS A 66 -2.54 11.59 -12.21
C CYS A 66 -1.15 12.12 -11.85
N GLN A 67 -0.88 13.38 -12.18
CA GLN A 67 0.47 13.95 -12.15
C GLN A 67 1.45 13.05 -12.93
N ASP A 68 2.54 12.58 -12.31
CA ASP A 68 3.53 11.70 -12.94
C ASP A 68 3.23 10.20 -12.79
N ARG A 69 2.15 9.84 -12.06
CA ARG A 69 1.83 8.45 -11.76
C ARG A 69 0.84 7.88 -12.78
N LYS A 70 1.28 6.87 -13.53
CA LYS A 70 0.41 6.03 -14.37
C LYS A 70 -0.61 5.29 -13.48
N LEU A 71 -1.91 5.45 -13.77
CA LEU A 71 -3.00 4.85 -13.00
C LEU A 71 -3.61 3.64 -13.71
N PHE A 72 -4.06 3.84 -14.95
CA PHE A 72 -4.78 2.83 -15.72
C PHE A 72 -4.39 2.88 -17.20
N THR A 73 -4.60 1.77 -17.90
CA THR A 73 -4.52 1.70 -19.36
C THR A 73 -5.72 0.91 -19.89
N TRP A 74 -6.37 1.48 -20.88
CA TRP A 74 -7.47 0.87 -21.62
C TRP A 74 -6.98 0.40 -22.98
N ASP A 75 -7.46 -0.78 -23.36
CA ASP A 75 -7.19 -1.41 -24.64
C ASP A 75 -8.49 -1.65 -25.40
N GLU A 76 -8.39 -2.21 -26.60
CA GLU A 76 -9.55 -2.43 -27.47
C GLU A 76 -10.69 -3.17 -26.76
N GLY A 77 -11.91 -2.63 -26.90
CA GLY A 77 -13.13 -3.14 -26.28
C GLY A 77 -13.41 -2.63 -24.87
N ASP A 78 -12.58 -1.73 -24.34
CA ASP A 78 -12.83 -1.09 -23.05
C ASP A 78 -13.68 0.18 -23.16
N LEU A 79 -14.46 0.42 -22.10
CA LEU A 79 -15.16 1.69 -21.85
C LEU A 79 -14.33 2.60 -20.94
N ILE A 80 -14.24 3.85 -21.34
CA ILE A 80 -13.76 4.98 -20.55
C ILE A 80 -15.00 5.79 -20.17
N LEU A 81 -15.37 5.71 -18.90
CA LEU A 81 -16.51 6.45 -18.34
C LEU A 81 -16.11 7.91 -18.09
N PRO A 82 -17.07 8.85 -18.08
CA PRO A 82 -16.77 10.24 -17.78
C PRO A 82 -16.21 10.39 -16.37
N ASP A 83 -15.35 11.38 -16.22
CA ASP A 83 -14.70 11.72 -14.96
C ASP A 83 -15.01 13.17 -14.61
N ALA A 84 -15.89 13.35 -13.61
CA ALA A 84 -16.24 14.66 -13.05
C ALA A 84 -15.20 15.18 -12.04
N GLY A 85 -14.05 14.51 -11.92
CA GLY A 85 -12.93 14.90 -11.08
C GLY A 85 -12.21 16.17 -11.55
N ASN A 86 -11.29 16.64 -10.70
CA ASN A 86 -10.51 17.86 -10.93
C ASN A 86 -9.45 17.69 -12.05
N ASP A 87 -8.81 18.79 -12.45
CA ASP A 87 -7.86 18.87 -13.58
C ASP A 87 -6.52 18.12 -13.40
N GLU A 88 -6.36 17.33 -12.34
CA GLU A 88 -5.11 16.61 -12.05
C GLU A 88 -4.91 15.33 -12.89
N ILE A 89 -5.98 14.86 -13.55
CA ILE A 89 -5.97 13.67 -14.39
C ILE A 89 -5.77 14.06 -15.86
N THR A 90 -4.79 13.43 -16.51
CA THR A 90 -4.55 13.54 -17.95
C THR A 90 -4.58 12.16 -18.62
N TYR A 91 -4.97 12.16 -19.89
CA TYR A 91 -5.08 10.96 -20.72
C TYR A 91 -3.98 10.98 -21.77
N TYR A 92 -3.16 9.94 -21.83
CA TYR A 92 -2.02 9.90 -22.75
C TYR A 92 -2.11 8.69 -23.68
N ALA A 93 -1.48 8.78 -24.83
CA ALA A 93 -1.38 7.72 -25.82
C ALA A 93 0.06 7.66 -26.35
N GLU A 94 0.74 6.53 -26.16
CA GLU A 94 2.11 6.31 -26.67
C GLU A 94 2.12 5.98 -28.18
N SER A 95 0.98 5.60 -28.73
CA SER A 95 0.76 5.27 -30.14
C SER A 95 -0.61 5.79 -30.58
N SER A 96 -0.91 5.75 -31.88
CA SER A 96 -2.23 6.16 -32.36
C SER A 96 -3.35 5.33 -31.75
N VAL A 97 -4.43 6.01 -31.35
CA VAL A 97 -5.63 5.41 -30.74
C VAL A 97 -6.86 5.82 -31.53
N LEU A 98 -7.81 4.90 -31.67
CA LEU A 98 -9.13 5.17 -32.23
C LEU A 98 -10.18 5.04 -31.14
N LEU A 99 -10.92 6.11 -30.87
CA LEU A 99 -12.02 6.14 -29.92
C LEU A 99 -13.37 6.28 -30.63
N GLY A 100 -14.39 5.60 -30.10
CA GLY A 100 -15.79 5.90 -30.39
C GLY A 100 -16.38 6.70 -29.23
N ALA A 101 -16.76 7.95 -29.50
CA ALA A 101 -17.27 8.89 -28.52
C ALA A 101 -18.80 8.88 -28.48
N TYR A 102 -19.36 8.81 -27.27
CA TYR A 102 -20.78 8.90 -27.00
C TYR A 102 -21.02 9.97 -25.92
N PRO A 103 -21.79 11.04 -26.21
CA PRO A 103 -22.22 11.97 -25.17
C PRO A 103 -22.87 11.17 -24.03
N THR A 104 -22.37 11.30 -22.80
CA THR A 104 -22.76 10.34 -21.75
C THR A 104 -24.25 10.40 -21.45
N VAL A 105 -24.85 11.59 -21.47
CA VAL A 105 -26.28 11.76 -21.20
C VAL A 105 -27.11 10.99 -22.24
N GLU A 106 -26.83 11.16 -23.53
CA GLU A 106 -27.53 10.45 -24.60
C GLU A 106 -27.31 8.93 -24.51
N LEU A 107 -26.08 8.50 -24.21
CA LEU A 107 -25.76 7.09 -24.01
C LEU A 107 -26.60 6.48 -22.87
N VAL A 108 -26.63 7.15 -21.72
CA VAL A 108 -27.37 6.66 -20.55
C VAL A 108 -28.87 6.64 -20.82
N ASP A 109 -29.43 7.68 -21.46
CA ASP A 109 -30.84 7.71 -21.81
C ASP A 109 -31.22 6.57 -22.77
N ALA A 110 -30.40 6.31 -23.80
CA ALA A 110 -30.62 5.21 -24.73
C ALA A 110 -30.52 3.83 -24.04
N VAL A 111 -29.57 3.67 -23.12
CA VAL A 111 -29.40 2.43 -22.34
C VAL A 111 -30.56 2.19 -21.39
N LEU A 112 -31.09 3.25 -20.75
CA LEU A 112 -32.19 3.14 -19.80
C LEU A 112 -33.56 2.97 -20.49
N ALA A 113 -33.68 3.33 -21.76
CA ALA A 113 -34.89 3.13 -22.56
C ALA A 113 -35.17 1.65 -22.88
N ASP A 114 -34.16 0.77 -22.79
CA ASP A 114 -34.29 -0.67 -23.04
C ASP A 114 -33.89 -1.49 -21.79
N GLU A 115 -34.80 -2.36 -21.32
CA GLU A 115 -34.57 -3.12 -20.09
C GLU A 115 -33.36 -4.07 -20.20
N HIS A 116 -33.12 -4.66 -21.38
CA HIS A 116 -31.99 -5.55 -21.59
C HIS A 116 -30.67 -4.78 -21.57
N MET A 117 -30.61 -3.63 -22.23
CA MET A 117 -29.45 -2.74 -22.20
C MET A 117 -29.16 -2.21 -20.79
N ALA A 118 -30.20 -1.82 -20.04
CA ALA A 118 -30.06 -1.40 -18.64
C ALA A 118 -29.47 -2.52 -17.76
N ARG A 119 -29.87 -3.79 -17.99
CA ARG A 119 -29.26 -4.95 -17.32
C ARG A 119 -27.81 -5.15 -17.73
N LEU A 120 -27.47 -5.01 -19.02
CA LEU A 120 -26.08 -5.09 -19.49
C LEU A 120 -25.20 -4.01 -18.86
N TRP A 121 -25.66 -2.75 -18.87
CA TRP A 121 -24.96 -1.63 -18.25
C TRP A 121 -24.71 -1.84 -16.76
N THR A 122 -25.73 -2.28 -16.02
CA THR A 122 -25.59 -2.61 -14.60
C THR A 122 -24.57 -3.72 -14.37
N ARG A 123 -24.56 -4.76 -15.22
CA ARG A 123 -23.58 -5.85 -15.14
C ARG A 123 -22.16 -5.39 -15.47
N ILE A 124 -22.00 -4.46 -16.42
CA ILE A 124 -20.71 -3.86 -16.76
C ILE A 124 -20.18 -3.10 -15.55
N LEU A 125 -20.97 -2.18 -14.98
CA LEU A 125 -20.56 -1.37 -13.84
C LEU A 125 -20.23 -2.22 -12.60
N THR A 126 -21.06 -3.23 -12.29
CA THR A 126 -20.79 -4.14 -11.16
C THR A 126 -19.54 -5.01 -11.39
N THR A 127 -19.30 -5.46 -12.62
CA THR A 127 -18.07 -6.21 -12.97
C THR A 127 -16.84 -5.32 -12.86
N GLN A 128 -16.91 -4.09 -13.37
CA GLN A 128 -15.83 -3.11 -13.28
C GLN A 128 -15.52 -2.75 -11.83
N GLN A 129 -16.55 -2.54 -10.99
CA GLN A 129 -16.36 -2.32 -9.56
C GLN A 129 -15.66 -3.51 -8.90
N GLY A 130 -16.08 -4.74 -9.21
CA GLY A 130 -15.43 -5.95 -8.70
C GLY A 130 -13.97 -6.09 -9.14
N MET A 131 -13.63 -5.63 -10.34
CA MET A 131 -12.24 -5.57 -10.83
C MET A 131 -11.44 -4.51 -10.06
N LEU A 132 -11.96 -3.29 -9.94
CA LEU A 132 -11.31 -2.19 -9.21
C LEU A 132 -11.07 -2.54 -7.74
N THR A 133 -12.05 -3.12 -7.05
CA THR A 133 -11.87 -3.57 -5.66
C THR A 133 -10.72 -4.57 -5.50
N ARG A 134 -10.58 -5.51 -6.44
CA ARG A 134 -9.48 -6.50 -6.42
C ARG A 134 -8.13 -5.87 -6.71
N LEU A 135 -8.08 -4.92 -7.65
CA LEU A 135 -6.85 -4.17 -7.94
C LEU A 135 -6.43 -3.33 -6.75
N LEU A 136 -7.37 -2.63 -6.10
CA LEU A 136 -7.10 -1.88 -4.89
C LEU A 136 -6.63 -2.81 -3.77
N ALA A 137 -7.32 -3.92 -3.52
CA ALA A 137 -6.91 -4.91 -2.51
C ALA A 137 -5.51 -5.48 -2.77
N ALA A 138 -5.10 -5.65 -4.03
CA ALA A 138 -3.74 -6.09 -4.37
C ALA A 138 -2.66 -5.03 -4.11
N HIS A 139 -3.03 -3.75 -3.98
CA HIS A 139 -2.10 -2.64 -3.70
C HIS A 139 -2.20 -2.09 -2.28
N VAL A 140 -3.26 -2.41 -1.53
CA VAL A 140 -3.31 -2.18 -0.09
C VAL A 140 -2.29 -3.13 0.53
N PRO A 141 -1.19 -2.62 1.13
CA PRO A 141 -0.30 -3.48 1.90
C PRO A 141 -1.15 -4.22 2.91
N GLU A 142 -0.94 -5.52 3.13
CA GLU A 142 -1.57 -6.21 4.25
C GLU A 142 -1.25 -5.44 5.53
N GLU A 143 -2.18 -4.61 5.99
CA GLU A 143 -2.13 -3.99 7.30
C GLU A 143 -2.25 -5.12 8.30
N HIS A 144 -1.09 -5.66 8.70
CA HIS A 144 -0.98 -6.51 9.86
C HIS A 144 -1.20 -5.63 11.10
N HIS A 145 -2.43 -5.16 11.30
CA HIS A 145 -2.93 -4.79 12.62
C HIS A 145 -3.19 -6.08 13.40
N THR A 146 -2.14 -6.84 13.65
CA THR A 146 -2.12 -7.66 14.86
C THR A 146 -1.80 -6.69 15.96
N THR A 147 -2.77 -6.42 16.84
CA THR A 147 -2.55 -5.76 18.13
C THR A 147 -1.17 -6.19 18.65
N PRO A 148 -0.22 -5.26 18.88
CA PRO A 148 1.07 -5.64 19.40
C PRO A 148 0.83 -6.45 20.66
N GLY A 149 1.35 -7.67 20.72
CA GLY A 149 1.10 -8.56 21.84
C GLY A 149 1.67 -7.90 23.09
N PHE A 150 0.80 -7.31 23.91
CA PHE A 150 1.19 -6.84 25.23
C PHE A 150 1.59 -8.05 26.05
N ALA A 151 2.81 -8.03 26.55
CA ALA A 151 3.32 -9.01 27.49
C ALA A 151 3.61 -8.30 28.81
N TYR A 152 3.18 -8.91 29.90
CA TYR A 152 3.38 -8.39 31.25
C TYR A 152 4.43 -9.25 31.95
N PHE A 153 5.37 -8.58 32.63
CA PHE A 153 6.45 -9.22 33.35
C PHE A 153 6.44 -8.73 34.80
N GLU A 154 6.53 -9.66 35.75
CA GLU A 154 6.67 -9.33 37.16
C GLU A 154 8.15 -9.06 37.50
N PRO A 155 8.44 -8.33 38.59
CA PRO A 155 9.81 -8.06 39.02
C PRO A 155 10.67 -9.33 39.10
N GLY A 156 11.86 -9.28 38.52
CA GLY A 156 12.81 -10.40 38.43
C GLY A 156 12.62 -11.31 37.22
N ASN A 157 11.51 -11.21 36.47
CA ASN A 157 11.32 -12.00 35.24
C ASN A 157 12.28 -11.55 34.13
N ILE A 158 12.71 -12.51 33.31
CA ILE A 158 13.59 -12.24 32.16
C ILE A 158 12.73 -11.96 30.92
N ILE A 159 12.98 -10.82 30.29
CA ILE A 159 12.30 -10.35 29.06
C ILE A 159 13.08 -10.85 27.83
N ILE A 160 14.41 -10.81 27.89
CA ILE A 160 15.33 -11.24 26.81
C ILE A 160 16.48 -12.01 27.46
N HIS A 161 16.89 -13.14 26.88
CA HIS A 161 18.13 -13.83 27.29
C HIS A 161 19.30 -13.50 26.35
N GLN A 162 20.48 -13.31 26.93
CA GLN A 162 21.73 -13.18 26.19
C GLN A 162 22.00 -14.46 25.38
N GLY A 163 22.51 -14.31 24.16
CA GLY A 163 22.86 -15.41 23.26
C GLY A 163 21.70 -15.98 22.43
N GLU A 164 20.45 -15.63 22.73
CA GLU A 164 19.30 -16.09 21.94
C GLU A 164 19.27 -15.47 20.52
N PRO A 165 18.64 -16.15 19.55
CA PRO A 165 18.33 -15.54 18.26
C PRO A 165 17.35 -14.38 18.43
N ALA A 166 17.52 -13.34 17.60
CA ALA A 166 16.70 -12.14 17.67
C ALA A 166 15.62 -12.16 16.59
N ASP A 167 14.41 -12.58 16.96
CA ASP A 167 13.23 -12.62 16.07
C ASP A 167 12.21 -11.51 16.35
N TYR A 168 12.39 -10.78 17.47
CA TYR A 168 11.47 -9.76 17.95
C TYR A 168 12.22 -8.54 18.53
N VAL A 169 11.59 -7.38 18.50
CA VAL A 169 11.94 -6.19 19.30
C VAL A 169 10.87 -6.03 20.38
N PHE A 170 11.25 -5.48 21.52
CA PHE A 170 10.28 -5.09 22.54
C PHE A 170 10.30 -3.58 22.73
N SER A 171 9.16 -2.95 22.97
CA SER A 171 9.09 -1.57 23.46
C SER A 171 8.54 -1.60 24.87
N LEU A 172 9.26 -0.99 25.81
CA LEU A 172 8.82 -0.89 27.20
C LEU A 172 7.76 0.20 27.30
N PHE A 173 6.52 -0.17 27.58
CA PHE A 173 5.39 0.75 27.68
C PHE A 173 5.18 1.26 29.11
N GLU A 174 5.52 0.46 30.11
CA GLU A 174 5.41 0.84 31.52
C GLU A 174 6.43 0.02 32.34
N GLY A 175 7.04 0.64 33.35
CA GLY A 175 7.97 -0.01 34.28
C GLY A 175 9.45 0.28 33.98
N GLU A 176 10.34 -0.47 34.65
CA GLU A 176 11.80 -0.37 34.53
C GLU A 176 12.41 -1.77 34.39
N ALA A 177 13.50 -1.90 33.63
CA ALA A 177 14.25 -3.14 33.49
C ALA A 177 15.77 -2.91 33.59
N ASP A 178 16.49 -3.92 34.08
CA ASP A 178 17.94 -3.97 34.10
C ASP A 178 18.47 -4.69 32.86
N VAL A 179 19.56 -4.19 32.30
CA VAL A 179 20.35 -4.84 31.25
C VAL A 179 21.57 -5.49 31.89
N LEU A 180 21.71 -6.81 31.70
CA LEU A 180 22.79 -7.60 32.26
C LEU A 180 23.62 -8.27 31.17
N VAL A 181 24.94 -8.22 31.31
CA VAL A 181 25.88 -9.01 30.51
C VAL A 181 26.63 -9.92 31.47
N ASP A 182 26.58 -11.23 31.23
CA ASP A 182 27.21 -12.24 32.10
C ASP A 182 26.84 -12.05 33.59
N ASN A 183 25.56 -11.76 33.85
CA ASN A 183 24.98 -11.45 35.17
C ASN A 183 25.45 -10.16 35.85
N VAL A 184 26.25 -9.33 35.19
CA VAL A 184 26.63 -8.00 35.67
C VAL A 184 25.68 -6.96 35.09
N VAL A 185 25.12 -6.08 35.92
CA VAL A 185 24.25 -4.99 35.47
C VAL A 185 25.10 -3.94 34.76
N VAL A 186 24.82 -3.73 33.47
CA VAL A 186 25.55 -2.78 32.61
C VAL A 186 24.72 -1.58 32.17
N GLY A 187 23.43 -1.57 32.51
CA GLY A 187 22.54 -0.47 32.18
C GLY A 187 21.12 -0.70 32.66
N HIS A 188 20.27 0.31 32.45
CA HIS A 188 18.86 0.30 32.79
C HIS A 188 18.04 0.73 31.58
N VAL A 189 16.79 0.28 31.54
CA VAL A 189 15.83 0.58 30.49
C VAL A 189 14.62 1.25 31.11
N SER A 190 14.23 2.37 30.52
CA SER A 190 13.09 3.18 30.95
C SER A 190 11.92 3.11 29.99
N GLU A 191 10.77 3.59 30.45
CA GLU A 191 9.55 3.70 29.64
C GLU A 191 9.81 4.43 28.30
N GLY A 192 9.22 3.91 27.23
CA GLY A 192 9.38 4.40 25.86
C GLY A 192 10.60 3.83 25.12
N GLU A 193 11.55 3.22 25.81
CA GLU A 193 12.75 2.67 25.18
C GLU A 193 12.50 1.35 24.45
N VAL A 194 13.32 1.11 23.43
CA VAL A 194 13.21 -0.05 22.53
C VAL A 194 14.33 -1.04 22.83
N LEU A 195 13.93 -2.24 23.25
CA LEU A 195 14.77 -3.34 23.69
C LEU A 195 15.08 -4.31 22.55
N GLY A 196 16.34 -4.73 22.46
CA GLY A 196 16.77 -5.81 21.57
C GLY A 196 16.84 -5.41 20.09
N ALA A 197 16.72 -4.13 19.75
CA ALA A 197 16.85 -3.63 18.39
C ALA A 197 18.24 -3.91 17.78
N ILE A 198 19.30 -3.82 18.58
CA ILE A 198 20.70 -4.00 18.12
C ILE A 198 20.88 -5.35 17.43
N ALA A 199 20.57 -6.44 18.12
CA ALA A 199 20.71 -7.81 17.60
C ALA A 199 19.96 -8.02 16.28
N LEU A 200 18.81 -7.37 16.12
CA LEU A 200 18.03 -7.43 14.89
C LEU A 200 18.63 -6.63 13.73
N LEU A 201 19.25 -5.48 14.02
CA LEU A 201 19.92 -4.64 13.04
C LEU A 201 21.28 -5.21 12.62
N THR A 202 22.07 -5.72 13.57
CA THR A 202 23.40 -6.28 13.36
C THR A 202 23.39 -7.73 12.89
N HIS A 203 22.22 -8.38 12.87
CA HIS A 203 22.08 -9.81 12.55
C HIS A 203 22.94 -10.70 13.47
N SER A 204 23.09 -10.29 14.73
CA SER A 204 23.83 -11.02 15.76
C SER A 204 22.89 -11.63 16.79
N PRO A 205 23.35 -12.60 17.61
CA PRO A 205 22.64 -13.03 18.81
C PRO A 205 22.41 -11.86 19.78
N ARG A 206 21.51 -12.05 20.76
CA ARG A 206 21.28 -11.07 21.83
C ARG A 206 22.58 -10.80 22.60
N SER A 207 22.95 -9.54 22.69
CA SER A 207 24.18 -9.10 23.37
C SER A 207 24.07 -9.08 24.90
N ALA A 208 22.86 -9.06 25.45
CA ALA A 208 22.60 -8.92 26.88
C ALA A 208 21.27 -9.57 27.27
N THR A 209 21.16 -9.93 28.55
CA THR A 209 19.91 -10.32 29.21
C THR A 209 19.18 -9.06 29.68
N VAL A 210 17.86 -9.01 29.53
CA VAL A 210 17.04 -7.91 30.07
C VAL A 210 16.10 -8.48 31.11
N ARG A 211 16.16 -7.96 32.33
CA ARG A 211 15.38 -8.44 33.48
C ARG A 211 14.49 -7.33 34.00
N ALA A 212 13.21 -7.61 34.18
CA ALA A 212 12.25 -6.69 34.77
C ALA A 212 12.69 -6.31 36.20
N LYS A 213 12.84 -5.01 36.47
CA LYS A 213 13.19 -4.47 37.80
C LYS A 213 11.92 -4.13 38.57
N SER A 214 10.91 -3.61 37.88
CA SER A 214 9.55 -3.44 38.37
C SER A 214 8.57 -4.26 37.53
N ARG A 215 7.26 -4.10 37.77
CA ARG A 215 6.24 -4.69 36.91
C ARG A 215 6.28 -3.99 35.55
N CYS A 216 6.53 -4.74 34.49
CA CYS A 216 6.70 -4.20 33.15
C CYS A 216 5.54 -4.57 32.24
N SER A 217 5.08 -3.61 31.45
CA SER A 217 4.24 -3.84 30.27
C SER A 217 5.10 -3.61 29.03
N VAL A 218 5.22 -4.61 28.17
CA VAL A 218 6.00 -4.50 26.93
C VAL A 218 5.17 -4.85 25.72
N VAL A 219 5.47 -4.17 24.63
CA VAL A 219 4.93 -4.45 23.31
C VAL A 219 5.93 -5.30 22.54
N LYS A 220 5.54 -6.52 22.16
CA LYS A 220 6.37 -7.43 21.34
C LYS A 220 6.12 -7.21 19.85
N VAL A 221 7.17 -6.88 19.11
CA VAL A 221 7.13 -6.57 17.67
C VAL A 221 7.98 -7.57 16.87
N PRO A 222 7.41 -8.35 15.94
CA PRO A 222 8.17 -9.25 15.07
C PRO A 222 9.17 -8.53 14.16
N LYS A 223 10.29 -9.20 13.84
CA LYS A 223 11.35 -8.71 12.93
C LYS A 223 10.83 -8.12 11.61
N HIS A 224 9.86 -8.78 10.97
CA HIS A 224 9.31 -8.34 9.69
C HIS A 224 8.52 -7.03 9.83
N GLN A 225 7.83 -6.82 10.95
CA GLN A 225 7.08 -5.59 11.22
C GLN A 225 7.99 -4.44 11.63
N PHE A 226 9.06 -4.73 12.39
CA PHE A 226 10.00 -3.70 12.83
C PHE A 226 10.64 -2.95 11.65
N LYS A 227 11.01 -3.65 10.57
CA LYS A 227 11.53 -3.01 9.34
C LYS A 227 10.53 -2.04 8.72
N ASN A 228 9.24 -2.38 8.74
CA ASN A 228 8.19 -1.52 8.19
C ASN A 228 7.95 -0.31 9.11
N LEU A 229 7.91 -0.52 10.44
CA LEU A 229 7.76 0.57 11.42
C LEU A 229 8.88 1.61 11.31
N ILE A 230 10.13 1.17 11.10
CA ILE A 230 11.25 2.05 10.80
C ILE A 230 10.92 2.93 9.57
N ARG A 231 10.43 2.34 8.49
CA ARG A 231 10.14 3.08 7.24
C ARG A 231 8.97 4.04 7.36
N THR A 232 7.93 3.69 8.12
CA THR A 232 6.69 4.48 8.20
C THR A 232 6.65 5.44 9.37
N ASN A 233 7.53 5.29 10.37
CA ASN A 233 7.59 6.15 11.55
C ASN A 233 9.02 6.68 11.81
N PRO A 234 9.43 7.78 11.13
CA PRO A 234 10.75 8.37 11.31
C PRO A 234 11.06 8.80 12.75
N GLY A 235 10.04 9.15 13.54
CA GLY A 235 10.22 9.52 14.95
C GLY A 235 10.75 8.37 15.80
N MET A 236 10.31 7.14 15.54
CA MET A 236 10.81 5.94 16.24
C MET A 236 12.30 5.70 15.99
N ILE A 237 12.77 5.87 14.74
CA ILE A 237 14.20 5.78 14.42
C ILE A 237 14.98 6.84 15.18
N HIS A 238 14.48 8.07 15.20
CA HIS A 238 15.15 9.18 15.88
C HIS A 238 15.35 8.89 17.38
N SER A 239 14.32 8.36 18.06
CA SER A 239 14.44 7.92 19.46
C SER A 239 15.48 6.81 19.61
N LEU A 240 15.41 5.77 18.77
CA LEU A 240 16.37 4.66 18.80
C LEU A 240 17.83 5.15 18.67
N LEU A 241 18.09 6.02 17.69
CA LEU A 241 19.42 6.57 17.46
C LEU A 241 19.90 7.42 18.64
N THR A 242 18.98 8.18 19.24
CA THR A 242 19.27 9.02 20.42
C THR A 242 19.65 8.16 21.63
N ASP A 243 18.91 7.08 21.87
CA ASP A 243 19.15 6.17 23.01
C ASP A 243 20.48 5.41 22.83
N MET A 244 20.76 4.91 21.62
CA MET A 244 22.05 4.29 21.30
C MET A 244 23.22 5.27 21.51
N ALA A 245 23.07 6.53 21.09
CA ALA A 245 24.08 7.56 21.31
C ALA A 245 24.29 7.86 22.80
N ARG A 246 23.21 7.93 23.59
CA ARG A 246 23.26 8.11 25.05
C ARG A 246 24.02 6.96 25.71
N GLN A 247 23.74 5.72 25.29
CA GLN A 247 24.38 4.53 25.84
C GLN A 247 25.88 4.48 25.53
N VAL A 248 26.30 4.78 24.30
CA VAL A 248 27.72 4.87 23.92
C VAL A 248 28.45 5.93 24.76
N LYS A 249 27.84 7.10 24.96
CA LYS A 249 28.42 8.16 25.80
C LYS A 249 28.59 7.71 27.25
N SER A 250 27.59 7.03 27.81
CA SER A 250 27.64 6.51 29.18
C SER A 250 28.73 5.45 29.35
N LEU A 251 28.82 4.51 28.41
CA LEU A 251 29.84 3.45 28.44
C LEU A 251 31.25 4.04 28.33
N ASN A 252 31.47 5.01 27.44
CA ASN A 252 32.76 5.69 27.34
C ASN A 252 33.15 6.39 28.66
N GLY A 253 32.20 6.98 29.39
CA GLY A 253 32.46 7.57 30.70
C GLY A 253 32.94 6.53 31.72
N GLN A 254 32.28 5.38 31.80
CA GLN A 254 32.67 4.29 32.71
C GLN A 254 34.05 3.72 32.35
N VAL A 255 34.37 3.58 31.06
CA VAL A 255 35.70 3.11 30.62
C VAL A 255 36.80 4.09 31.04
N VAL A 256 36.55 5.41 30.95
CA VAL A 256 37.50 6.43 31.40
C VAL A 256 37.71 6.37 32.91
N GLU A 257 36.64 6.20 33.69
CA GLU A 257 36.73 6.05 35.16
C GLU A 257 37.48 4.78 35.58
N LEU A 258 37.35 3.68 34.84
CA LEU A 258 38.07 2.43 35.09
C LEU A 258 39.54 2.47 34.63
N SER A 259 39.89 3.41 33.75
CA SER A 259 41.25 3.59 33.22
C SER A 259 42.07 4.65 33.98
N ALA A 260 41.46 5.30 34.98
CA ALA A 260 42.05 6.30 35.86
C ALA A 260 42.46 5.69 37.21
#